data_AF-A0A917PLV4-F1
#
_entry.id   AF-A0A917PLV4-F1
#
_cell.length_a   1.000
_cell.length_b   1.000
_cell.length_c   1.000
_cell.angle_alpha   90.00
_cell.angle_beta   90.00
_cell.angle_gamma   90.00
#
_symmetry.space_group_name_H-M   'P 1'
#
loop_
_entity.id
_entity.type
_entity.pdbx_description
1 polymer ?
#
loop_
_entity_poly.entity_id
_entity_poly.type
_entity_poly.pdbx_seq_one_letter_code
_entity_poly.pdbx_strand_id
1 'polypeptide(L)'
;MTDARPSRLRLRGLSLKREQPAYSVSFAGADAVQRLHRLTQPDAERLLSVCAVSLSLYPAWERRDWVMPDPEAAVRVHGGHFLDLSALALRLGGVQHEAGRHSYLHGPSGLAFAAHQDAAGQVTLVLGGTNSSHTDSQPRTFPAEVQQLQADVLNVVGRVPRLYRTADTLALLLRDELARERHGHPPGRRLMLTGHSLGGGLAQYAGLMNGLDVLAFSPAALGRGVLALLDETGRLNDPARVRRQVRSVALSGDPVPTIGNAWLQSSVVGEHLRLPLAPDLPRSRYASSHGQIYPHLLAHLRARWPDLPDAVREQAQTPTPDETARPDPPGTPDPAPPDTP
;
A
#
# COMPACT_ATOMS: atom_id res chain seq x y z
N MET A 1 32.20 52.27 -31.65
CA MET A 1 32.17 50.92 -31.03
C MET A 1 31.53 51.05 -29.66
N THR A 2 30.22 50.86 -29.60
CA THR A 2 29.40 50.95 -28.39
C THR A 2 29.18 49.53 -27.85
N ASP A 3 29.76 49.25 -26.70
CA ASP A 3 29.72 47.95 -26.02
C ASP A 3 28.46 47.87 -25.15
N ALA A 4 27.37 47.35 -25.73
CA ALA A 4 26.09 47.17 -25.04
C ALA A 4 26.03 45.75 -24.46
N ARG A 5 26.30 45.62 -23.15
CA ARG A 5 26.09 44.36 -22.42
C ARG A 5 24.60 44.13 -22.18
N PRO A 6 24.05 42.94 -22.50
CA PRO A 6 22.65 42.65 -22.24
C PRO A 6 22.40 42.46 -20.74
N SER A 7 21.47 43.26 -20.23
CA SER A 7 20.91 43.21 -18.88
C SER A 7 20.31 41.83 -18.61
N ARG A 8 20.90 41.06 -17.69
CA ARG A 8 20.32 39.82 -17.18
C ARG A 8 19.03 40.15 -16.43
N LEU A 9 17.88 39.91 -17.06
CA LEU A 9 16.58 39.88 -16.42
C LEU A 9 16.61 38.84 -15.29
N ARG A 10 16.72 39.30 -14.04
CA ARG A 10 16.44 38.49 -12.85
C ARG A 10 14.94 38.23 -12.83
N LEU A 11 14.52 37.07 -13.30
CA LEU A 11 13.20 36.51 -12.99
C LEU A 11 13.12 36.35 -11.47
N ARG A 12 12.49 37.32 -10.79
CA ARG A 12 12.12 37.21 -9.38
C ARG A 12 11.18 36.01 -9.26
N GLY A 13 11.68 34.94 -8.65
CA GLY A 13 10.92 33.73 -8.38
C GLY A 13 9.72 34.03 -7.49
N LEU A 14 8.54 34.13 -8.09
CA LEU A 14 7.28 34.01 -7.38
C LEU A 14 7.15 32.54 -6.96
N SER A 15 7.62 32.25 -5.75
CA SER A 15 7.30 31.00 -5.06
C SER A 15 5.81 31.04 -4.72
N LEU A 16 4.97 30.61 -5.66
CA LEU A 16 3.55 30.33 -5.41
C LEU A 16 3.48 29.20 -4.38
N LYS A 17 3.41 29.55 -3.10
CA LYS A 17 3.07 28.61 -2.04
C LYS A 17 1.65 28.13 -2.32
N ARG A 18 1.56 26.95 -2.93
CA ARG A 18 0.29 26.32 -3.20
C ARG A 18 -0.36 25.98 -1.87
N GLU A 19 -1.54 26.55 -1.61
CA GLU A 19 -2.29 26.24 -0.40
C GLU A 19 -2.65 24.76 -0.36
N GLN A 20 -2.45 24.15 0.80
CA GLN A 20 -2.83 22.75 1.02
C GLN A 20 -4.37 22.66 1.02
N PRO A 21 -4.97 21.72 0.27
CA PRO A 21 -6.42 21.59 0.26
C PRO A 21 -6.99 21.32 1.66
N ALA A 22 -8.17 21.85 1.97
CA ALA A 22 -8.77 21.73 3.30
C ALA A 22 -8.97 20.27 3.73
N TYR A 23 -9.24 19.34 2.81
CA TYR A 23 -9.41 17.92 3.11
C TYR A 23 -8.10 17.17 3.41
N SER A 24 -6.94 17.85 3.37
CA SER A 24 -5.62 17.28 3.63
C SER A 24 -4.95 18.01 4.80
N VAL A 25 -4.35 17.27 5.72
CA VAL A 25 -3.47 17.81 6.77
C VAL A 25 -2.24 16.92 6.88
N SER A 26 -1.04 17.52 6.93
CA SER A 26 0.19 16.76 7.07
C SER A 26 0.99 17.19 8.30
N PHE A 27 1.40 16.20 9.08
CA PHE A 27 2.36 16.34 10.17
C PHE A 27 3.70 15.72 9.73
N ALA A 28 4.82 16.31 10.14
CA ALA A 28 6.15 15.81 9.78
C ALA A 28 7.11 15.85 10.97
N GLY A 29 8.15 15.02 10.94
CA GLY A 29 9.20 15.02 11.95
C GLY A 29 8.64 14.77 13.36
N ALA A 30 9.03 15.62 14.31
CA ALA A 30 8.62 15.49 15.72
C ALA A 30 7.09 15.55 15.90
N ASP A 31 6.39 16.37 15.13
CA ASP A 31 4.92 16.49 15.24
C ASP A 31 4.21 15.19 14.82
N ALA A 32 4.74 14.52 13.78
CA ALA A 32 4.21 13.24 13.33
C ALA A 32 4.43 12.14 14.39
N VAL A 33 5.61 12.13 15.03
CA VAL A 33 5.91 11.21 16.15
C VAL A 33 5.02 11.50 17.36
N GLN A 34 4.83 12.78 17.72
CA GLN A 34 3.95 13.15 18.83
C GLN A 34 2.50 12.71 18.57
N ARG A 35 2.01 12.84 17.33
CA ARG A 35 0.69 12.33 16.93
C ARG A 35 0.61 10.81 17.05
N LEU A 36 1.65 10.09 16.63
CA LEU A 36 1.75 8.64 16.78
C LEU A 36 1.72 8.22 18.26
N HIS A 37 2.42 8.94 19.14
CA HIS A 37 2.44 8.67 20.58
C HIS A 37 1.14 9.02 21.31
N ARG A 38 0.17 9.65 20.67
CA ARG A 38 -1.18 9.86 21.25
C ARG A 38 -2.08 8.63 21.11
N LEU A 39 -1.66 7.62 20.37
CA LEU A 39 -2.38 6.36 20.27
C LEU A 39 -2.45 5.67 21.64
N THR A 40 -3.47 4.84 21.83
CA THR A 40 -3.46 3.81 22.87
C THR A 40 -2.55 2.66 22.42
N GLN A 41 -2.11 1.80 23.35
CA GLN A 41 -1.34 0.61 22.96
C GLN A 41 -2.11 -0.30 22.00
N PRO A 42 -3.42 -0.62 22.22
CA PRO A 42 -4.19 -1.40 21.25
C PRO A 42 -4.28 -0.76 19.85
N ASP A 43 -4.38 0.57 19.77
CA ASP A 43 -4.40 1.26 18.46
C ASP A 43 -3.03 1.21 17.78
N ALA A 44 -1.93 1.25 18.55
CA ALA A 44 -0.58 1.08 18.04
C ALA A 44 -0.33 -0.35 17.52
N GLU A 45 -0.80 -1.37 18.25
CA GLU A 45 -0.77 -2.78 17.83
C GLU A 45 -1.59 -2.97 16.54
N ARG A 46 -2.81 -2.43 16.47
CA ARG A 46 -3.61 -2.45 15.24
C ARG A 46 -2.91 -1.76 14.08
N LEU A 47 -2.32 -0.59 14.31
CA LEU A 47 -1.58 0.14 13.28
C LEU A 47 -0.40 -0.69 12.73
N LEU A 48 0.33 -1.40 13.58
CA LEU A 48 1.40 -2.32 13.18
C LEU A 48 0.88 -3.54 12.42
N SER A 49 -0.19 -4.17 12.92
CA SER A 49 -0.84 -5.30 12.25
C SER A 49 -1.28 -4.93 10.84
N VAL A 50 -1.99 -3.81 10.69
CA VAL A 50 -2.49 -3.35 9.39
C VAL A 50 -1.33 -2.94 8.48
N CYS A 51 -0.24 -2.38 9.03
CA CYS A 51 0.98 -2.12 8.28
C CYS A 51 1.61 -3.41 7.74
N ALA A 52 1.85 -4.40 8.60
CA ALA A 52 2.45 -5.68 8.22
C ALA A 52 1.61 -6.40 7.14
N VAL A 53 0.30 -6.47 7.35
CA VAL A 53 -0.61 -7.09 6.37
C VAL A 53 -0.67 -6.27 5.08
N SER A 54 -0.60 -4.93 5.11
CA SER A 54 -0.55 -4.14 3.87
C SER A 54 0.68 -4.43 3.00
N LEU A 55 1.79 -4.79 3.64
CA LEU A 55 3.05 -5.13 2.99
C LEU A 55 3.07 -6.56 2.43
N SER A 56 2.17 -7.44 2.89
CA SER A 56 2.03 -8.82 2.38
C SER A 56 1.71 -8.89 0.89
N LEU A 57 1.04 -7.85 0.35
CA LEU A 57 0.76 -7.72 -1.07
C LEU A 57 1.89 -7.00 -1.83
N TYR A 58 3.05 -6.75 -1.25
CA TYR A 58 4.12 -6.05 -1.93
C TYR A 58 5.30 -6.99 -2.19
N PRO A 59 5.57 -7.42 -3.44
CA PRO A 59 6.47 -8.53 -3.74
C PRO A 59 7.90 -8.33 -3.24
N ALA A 60 8.30 -7.08 -2.95
CA ALA A 60 9.58 -6.79 -2.34
C ALA A 60 9.73 -7.35 -0.91
N TRP A 61 8.69 -7.92 -0.27
CA TRP A 61 8.90 -8.71 0.94
C TRP A 61 9.77 -9.96 0.70
N GLU A 62 9.77 -10.51 -0.52
CA GLU A 62 10.68 -11.60 -0.89
C GLU A 62 12.15 -11.13 -0.86
N ARG A 63 12.35 -9.81 -1.00
CA ARG A 63 13.64 -9.16 -0.86
C ARG A 63 13.95 -8.91 0.61
N ARG A 64 14.59 -9.89 1.26
CA ARG A 64 14.96 -9.84 2.69
C ARG A 64 15.77 -8.59 3.09
N ASP A 65 16.47 -7.94 2.17
CA ASP A 65 17.19 -6.69 2.40
C ASP A 65 16.28 -5.49 2.70
N TRP A 66 14.96 -5.60 2.47
CA TRP A 66 14.00 -4.53 2.70
C TRP A 66 13.38 -4.57 4.09
N VAL A 67 13.65 -5.64 4.86
CA VAL A 67 13.21 -5.78 6.26
C VAL A 67 11.67 -5.64 6.36
N MET A 68 10.98 -6.23 5.39
CA MET A 68 9.52 -6.27 5.32
C MET A 68 9.05 -7.62 5.87
N PRO A 69 8.02 -7.64 6.73
CA PRO A 69 7.48 -8.89 7.23
C PRO A 69 6.79 -9.65 6.09
N ASP A 70 7.05 -10.95 6.01
CA ASP A 70 6.25 -11.85 5.18
C ASP A 70 4.82 -12.00 5.75
N PRO A 71 3.84 -12.43 4.92
CA PRO A 71 2.45 -12.56 5.33
C PRO A 71 2.25 -13.49 6.54
N GLU A 72 2.96 -14.61 6.58
CA GLU A 72 2.82 -15.63 7.61
C GLU A 72 3.36 -15.14 8.96
N ALA A 73 4.49 -14.46 8.98
CA ALA A 73 5.05 -13.82 10.16
C ALA A 73 4.15 -12.68 10.65
N ALA A 74 3.57 -11.89 9.73
CA ALA A 74 2.59 -10.86 10.10
C ALA A 74 1.40 -11.48 10.84
N VAL A 75 0.85 -12.58 10.34
CA VAL A 75 -0.28 -13.29 10.97
C VAL A 75 0.13 -13.97 12.28
N ARG A 76 1.30 -14.61 12.36
CA ARG A 76 1.78 -15.23 13.62
C ARG A 76 1.93 -14.20 14.74
N VAL A 77 2.49 -13.04 14.43
CA VAL A 77 2.83 -12.01 15.41
C VAL A 77 1.63 -11.17 15.83
N HIS A 78 0.79 -10.75 14.87
CA HIS A 78 -0.33 -9.86 15.15
C HIS A 78 -1.68 -10.59 15.26
N GLY A 79 -1.70 -11.90 14.97
CA GLY A 79 -2.89 -12.74 14.98
C GLY A 79 -3.80 -12.53 13.77
N GLY A 80 -5.00 -13.09 13.87
CA GLY A 80 -5.99 -13.06 12.79
C GLY A 80 -5.75 -14.12 11.72
N HIS A 81 -6.36 -13.93 10.56
CA HIS A 81 -6.20 -14.82 9.40
C HIS A 81 -6.67 -14.12 8.12
N PHE A 82 -6.21 -14.62 6.97
CA PHE A 82 -6.73 -14.20 5.67
C PHE A 82 -8.04 -14.92 5.35
N LEU A 83 -9.02 -14.18 4.83
CA LEU A 83 -10.32 -14.70 4.44
C LEU A 83 -10.25 -15.34 3.05
N ASP A 84 -11.01 -16.41 2.84
CA ASP A 84 -11.29 -16.95 1.52
C ASP A 84 -12.26 -16.01 0.78
N LEU A 85 -11.81 -15.48 -0.35
CA LEU A 85 -12.57 -14.55 -1.18
C LEU A 85 -13.10 -15.23 -2.45
N SER A 86 -13.14 -16.56 -2.55
CA SER A 86 -13.55 -17.28 -3.76
C SER A 86 -14.94 -16.89 -4.27
N ALA A 87 -15.93 -16.76 -3.37
CA ALA A 87 -17.28 -16.32 -3.76
C ALA A 87 -17.29 -14.87 -4.28
N LEU A 88 -16.53 -13.99 -3.64
CA LEU A 88 -16.38 -12.60 -4.08
C LEU A 88 -15.62 -12.52 -5.41
N ALA A 89 -14.58 -13.33 -5.59
CA ALA A 89 -13.77 -13.42 -6.80
C ALA A 89 -14.61 -13.87 -8.00
N LEU A 90 -15.51 -14.84 -7.80
CA LEU A 90 -16.48 -15.28 -8.79
C LEU A 90 -17.43 -14.15 -9.20
N ARG A 91 -17.94 -13.37 -8.23
CA ARG A 91 -18.83 -12.23 -8.48
C ARG A 91 -18.13 -11.08 -9.21
N LEU A 92 -16.87 -10.81 -8.88
CA LEU A 92 -16.07 -9.79 -9.56
C LEU A 92 -15.74 -10.22 -11.00
N GLY A 93 -15.52 -11.52 -11.22
CA GLY A 93 -15.19 -12.11 -12.52
C GLY A 93 -13.74 -11.83 -12.93
N GLY A 94 -13.13 -12.70 -13.75
CA GLY A 94 -11.76 -12.49 -14.24
C GLY A 94 -10.67 -12.45 -13.14
N VAL A 95 -10.95 -13.06 -11.99
CA VAL A 95 -10.01 -13.16 -10.86
C VAL A 95 -9.25 -14.47 -10.94
N GLN A 96 -7.94 -14.39 -10.73
CA GLN A 96 -7.01 -15.50 -10.60
C GLN A 96 -6.61 -15.64 -9.14
N HIS A 97 -6.49 -16.90 -8.68
CA HIS A 97 -6.03 -17.24 -7.35
C HIS A 97 -5.15 -18.48 -7.44
N GLU A 98 -3.98 -18.43 -6.80
CA GLU A 98 -3.04 -19.55 -6.75
C GLU A 98 -3.21 -20.26 -5.41
N ALA A 99 -3.33 -21.59 -5.44
CA ALA A 99 -3.50 -22.39 -4.23
C ALA A 99 -2.34 -22.14 -3.26
N GLY A 100 -2.66 -21.88 -2.00
CA GLY A 100 -1.68 -21.56 -0.95
C GLY A 100 -1.31 -20.08 -0.85
N ARG A 101 -1.69 -19.23 -1.81
CA ARG A 101 -1.53 -17.77 -1.68
C ARG A 101 -2.73 -17.15 -0.99
N HIS A 102 -2.49 -16.11 -0.21
CA HIS A 102 -3.56 -15.33 0.45
C HIS A 102 -4.14 -14.21 -0.44
N SER A 103 -3.51 -13.94 -1.58
CA SER A 103 -3.85 -12.83 -2.47
C SER A 103 -4.52 -13.30 -3.77
N TYR A 104 -5.41 -12.46 -4.27
CA TYR A 104 -6.17 -12.63 -5.50
C TYR A 104 -5.73 -11.57 -6.52
N LEU A 105 -5.69 -11.92 -7.80
CA LEU A 105 -5.40 -10.99 -8.90
C LEU A 105 -6.60 -10.86 -9.83
N HIS A 106 -7.17 -9.66 -9.92
CA HIS A 106 -8.17 -9.35 -10.96
C HIS A 106 -7.45 -9.02 -12.28
N GLY A 107 -7.35 -10.02 -13.16
CA GLY A 107 -6.60 -9.94 -14.42
C GLY A 107 -6.96 -8.73 -15.30
N PRO A 108 -8.25 -8.41 -15.54
CA PRO A 108 -8.62 -7.29 -16.41
C PRO A 108 -8.19 -5.89 -15.93
N SER A 109 -7.93 -5.71 -14.64
CA SER A 109 -7.45 -4.42 -14.11
C SER A 109 -6.01 -4.47 -13.59
N GLY A 110 -5.46 -5.67 -13.34
CA GLY A 110 -4.21 -5.85 -12.62
C GLY A 110 -4.30 -5.52 -11.12
N LEU A 111 -5.51 -5.57 -10.53
CA LEU A 111 -5.69 -5.31 -9.09
C LEU A 111 -5.34 -6.57 -8.31
N ALA A 112 -4.33 -6.51 -7.46
CA ALA A 112 -4.16 -7.51 -6.42
C ALA A 112 -4.93 -7.11 -5.17
N PHE A 113 -5.48 -8.09 -4.45
CA PHE A 113 -6.19 -7.85 -3.22
C PHE A 113 -6.18 -9.06 -2.29
N ALA A 114 -6.39 -8.81 -1.01
CA ALA A 114 -6.62 -9.83 0.03
C ALA A 114 -7.54 -9.23 1.10
N ALA A 115 -8.14 -10.06 1.94
CA ALA A 115 -8.85 -9.59 3.13
C ALA A 115 -8.30 -10.30 4.36
N HIS A 116 -7.97 -9.52 5.39
CA HIS A 116 -7.51 -10.02 6.67
C HIS A 116 -8.53 -9.71 7.75
N GLN A 117 -8.82 -10.67 8.60
CA GLN A 117 -9.61 -10.48 9.81
C GLN A 117 -8.68 -10.56 11.02
N ASP A 118 -8.62 -9.49 11.81
CA ASP A 118 -7.82 -9.47 13.03
C ASP A 118 -8.46 -10.28 14.18
N ALA A 119 -7.73 -10.44 15.28
CA ALA A 119 -8.21 -11.17 16.45
C ALA A 119 -9.46 -10.53 17.11
N ALA A 120 -9.70 -9.24 16.88
CA ALA A 120 -10.89 -8.52 17.34
C ALA A 120 -12.08 -8.64 16.35
N GLY A 121 -11.89 -9.36 15.23
CA GLY A 121 -12.90 -9.59 14.20
C GLY A 121 -13.07 -8.44 13.19
N GLN A 122 -12.22 -7.41 13.24
CA GLN A 122 -12.20 -6.32 12.27
C GLN A 122 -11.69 -6.84 10.92
N VAL A 123 -12.44 -6.60 9.86
CA VAL A 123 -12.05 -7.02 8.51
C VAL A 123 -11.38 -5.86 7.78
N THR A 124 -10.22 -6.13 7.21
CA THR A 124 -9.42 -5.18 6.46
C THR A 124 -9.22 -5.69 5.04
N LEU A 125 -9.75 -4.96 4.05
CA LEU A 125 -9.47 -5.19 2.65
C LEU A 125 -8.13 -4.54 2.29
N VAL A 126 -7.18 -5.37 1.91
CA VAL A 126 -5.84 -4.99 1.50
C VAL A 126 -5.80 -4.87 -0.01
N LEU A 127 -5.39 -3.71 -0.51
CA LEU A 127 -5.27 -3.43 -1.94
C LEU A 127 -3.80 -3.33 -2.33
N GLY A 128 -3.43 -4.01 -3.41
CA GLY A 128 -2.09 -4.03 -4.02
C GLY A 128 -2.10 -3.48 -5.44
N GLY A 129 -0.91 -3.18 -5.96
CA GLY A 129 -0.68 -2.75 -7.35
C GLY A 129 -0.38 -3.92 -8.29
N THR A 130 0.05 -3.63 -9.52
CA THR A 130 0.25 -4.62 -10.60
C THR A 130 1.39 -5.62 -10.37
N ASN A 131 2.16 -5.51 -9.28
CA ASN A 131 3.29 -6.42 -8.99
C ASN A 131 3.02 -7.31 -7.76
N SER A 132 1.82 -7.24 -7.20
CA SER A 132 1.51 -7.66 -5.83
C SER A 132 1.27 -9.16 -5.60
N SER A 133 1.46 -10.04 -6.59
CA SER A 133 1.08 -11.45 -6.42
C SER A 133 1.76 -12.52 -7.29
N HIS A 134 2.63 -12.20 -8.25
CA HIS A 134 3.24 -13.24 -9.12
C HIS A 134 4.70 -12.96 -9.44
N THR A 135 5.59 -13.76 -8.85
CA THR A 135 7.05 -13.63 -8.95
C THR A 135 7.65 -14.39 -10.13
N ASP A 136 7.01 -15.47 -10.58
CA ASP A 136 7.45 -16.24 -11.75
C ASP A 136 7.16 -15.57 -13.12
N SER A 137 6.44 -14.44 -13.14
CA SER A 137 6.18 -13.64 -14.34
C SER A 137 6.90 -12.29 -14.39
N GLN A 138 7.64 -11.91 -13.34
CA GLN A 138 8.28 -10.59 -13.22
C GLN A 138 9.22 -10.19 -14.36
N PRO A 139 10.07 -11.08 -14.93
CA PRO A 139 10.96 -10.67 -16.03
C PRO A 139 10.23 -10.40 -17.35
N ARG A 140 8.96 -10.80 -17.48
CA ARG A 140 8.11 -10.51 -18.66
C ARG A 140 7.19 -9.30 -18.46
N THR A 141 7.01 -8.82 -17.23
CA THR A 141 6.13 -7.69 -16.89
C THR A 141 6.88 -6.40 -16.61
N PHE A 142 8.16 -6.46 -16.22
CA PHE A 142 8.97 -5.29 -15.82
C PHE A 142 9.05 -4.12 -16.84
N PRO A 143 9.20 -4.35 -18.16
CA PRO A 143 9.21 -3.26 -19.15
C PRO A 143 7.81 -2.66 -19.39
N ALA A 144 6.74 -3.42 -19.17
CA ALA A 144 5.36 -2.96 -19.24
C ALA A 144 4.89 -2.26 -17.95
N GLU A 145 5.51 -2.59 -16.80
CA GLU A 145 5.26 -2.01 -15.48
C GLU A 145 5.75 -0.57 -15.34
N VAL A 146 6.92 -0.24 -15.89
CA VAL A 146 7.39 1.16 -15.97
C VAL A 146 6.52 1.99 -16.92
N GLN A 147 5.95 1.35 -17.95
CA GLN A 147 5.00 1.97 -18.88
C GLN A 147 3.57 2.10 -18.30
N GLN A 148 3.15 1.23 -17.38
CA GLN A 148 1.89 1.36 -16.63
C GLN A 148 2.00 2.36 -15.47
N LEU A 149 3.16 2.48 -14.85
CA LEU A 149 3.51 3.60 -13.96
C LEU A 149 3.58 4.94 -14.74
N GLN A 150 3.99 4.91 -16.02
CA GLN A 150 3.82 6.04 -16.97
C GLN A 150 2.35 6.24 -17.41
N ALA A 151 1.48 5.23 -17.31
CA ALA A 151 0.04 5.38 -17.50
C ALA A 151 -0.68 5.92 -16.23
N ASP A 152 -0.12 5.69 -15.04
CA ASP A 152 -0.44 6.45 -13.83
C ASP A 152 0.03 7.92 -13.95
N VAL A 153 1.04 8.21 -14.78
CA VAL A 153 1.39 9.56 -15.27
C VAL A 153 0.39 10.08 -16.32
N LEU A 154 -0.53 9.26 -16.85
CA LEU A 154 -1.68 9.70 -17.68
C LEU A 154 -2.99 9.86 -16.89
N ASN A 155 -3.03 9.47 -15.62
CA ASN A 155 -4.05 9.89 -14.62
C ASN A 155 -4.11 11.44 -14.48
N VAL A 156 -3.05 12.09 -14.96
CA VAL A 156 -2.86 13.53 -15.22
C VAL A 156 -3.80 14.13 -16.25
N VAL A 157 -4.36 13.32 -17.16
CA VAL A 157 -5.19 13.79 -18.29
C VAL A 157 -6.68 13.93 -17.90
N GLY A 158 -7.05 13.66 -16.64
CA GLY A 158 -8.39 13.99 -16.09
C GLY A 158 -9.43 12.86 -16.12
N ARG A 159 -9.02 11.58 -16.14
CA ARG A 159 -9.92 10.43 -16.04
C ARG A 159 -9.53 9.52 -14.88
N VAL A 160 -10.51 8.86 -14.27
CA VAL A 160 -10.28 7.86 -13.20
C VAL A 160 -9.90 6.52 -13.83
N PRO A 161 -8.70 5.95 -13.53
CA PRO A 161 -8.26 4.69 -14.11
C PRO A 161 -9.19 3.54 -13.73
N ARG A 162 -9.27 2.53 -14.59
CA ARG A 162 -10.08 1.33 -14.36
C ARG A 162 -9.75 0.67 -13.02
N LEU A 163 -8.47 0.64 -12.66
CA LEU A 163 -7.98 0.05 -11.41
C LEU A 163 -8.65 0.66 -10.15
N TYR A 164 -8.82 1.98 -10.12
CA TYR A 164 -9.51 2.69 -9.04
C TYR A 164 -10.98 2.29 -8.94
N ARG A 165 -11.69 2.23 -10.08
CA ARG A 165 -13.11 1.80 -10.12
C ARG A 165 -13.29 0.34 -9.72
N THR A 166 -12.35 -0.53 -10.09
CA THR A 166 -12.35 -1.93 -9.64
C THR A 166 -12.15 -2.03 -8.13
N ALA A 167 -11.24 -1.24 -7.54
CA ALA A 167 -11.06 -1.19 -6.09
C ALA A 167 -12.32 -0.71 -5.35
N ASP A 168 -13.00 0.30 -5.87
CA ASP A 168 -14.29 0.78 -5.37
C ASP A 168 -15.37 -0.32 -5.42
N THR A 169 -15.52 -0.97 -6.58
CA THR A 169 -16.45 -2.10 -6.77
C THR A 169 -16.15 -3.25 -5.81
N LEU A 170 -14.88 -3.60 -5.64
CA LEU A 170 -14.44 -4.65 -4.73
C LEU A 170 -14.80 -4.33 -3.27
N ALA A 171 -14.56 -3.09 -2.82
CA ALA A 171 -14.93 -2.64 -1.49
C ALA A 171 -16.45 -2.72 -1.24
N LEU A 172 -17.26 -2.33 -2.23
CA LEU A 172 -18.72 -2.49 -2.20
C LEU A 172 -19.13 -3.96 -2.08
N LEU A 173 -18.61 -4.84 -2.95
CA LEU A 173 -18.98 -6.25 -2.97
C LEU A 173 -18.64 -6.95 -1.66
N LEU A 174 -17.47 -6.67 -1.08
CA LEU A 174 -17.06 -7.23 0.21
C LEU A 174 -17.90 -6.70 1.36
N ARG A 175 -18.22 -5.40 1.37
CA ARG A 175 -19.10 -4.81 2.38
C ARG A 175 -20.47 -5.48 2.36
N ASP A 176 -21.02 -5.72 1.18
CA ASP A 176 -22.31 -6.37 1.01
C ASP A 176 -22.27 -7.84 1.45
N GLU A 177 -21.18 -8.56 1.15
CA GLU A 177 -20.98 -9.95 1.60
C GLU A 177 -20.96 -10.03 3.14
N LEU A 178 -20.13 -9.21 3.77
CA LEU A 178 -20.05 -9.11 5.23
C LEU A 178 -21.36 -8.65 5.88
N ALA A 179 -22.23 -7.94 5.14
CA ALA A 179 -23.54 -7.55 5.63
C ALA A 179 -24.56 -8.71 5.60
N ARG A 180 -24.49 -9.61 4.61
CA ARG A 180 -25.38 -10.78 4.51
C ARG A 180 -25.08 -11.84 5.56
N GLU A 181 -23.81 -12.04 5.89
CA GLU A 181 -23.40 -12.96 6.97
C GLU A 181 -23.93 -12.55 8.35
N ARG A 182 -24.37 -11.29 8.51
CA ARG A 182 -24.84 -10.74 9.81
C ARG A 182 -26.25 -11.14 10.20
N HIS A 183 -26.96 -12.00 9.46
CA HIS A 183 -28.29 -12.48 9.86
C HIS A 183 -28.33 -13.30 11.18
N GLY A 184 -27.26 -13.30 11.99
CA GLY A 184 -27.26 -13.79 13.37
C GLY A 184 -26.10 -13.29 14.25
N HIS A 185 -25.37 -12.22 13.89
CA HIS A 185 -24.19 -11.76 14.65
C HIS A 185 -24.26 -10.26 15.00
N PRO A 186 -23.73 -9.85 16.17
CA PRO A 186 -23.85 -8.48 16.65
C PRO A 186 -23.24 -7.46 15.67
N PRO A 187 -23.79 -6.24 15.60
CA PRO A 187 -23.33 -5.17 14.72
C PRO A 187 -21.93 -4.69 15.16
N GLY A 188 -20.86 -5.31 14.63
CA GLY A 188 -19.49 -5.00 15.05
C GLY A 188 -18.40 -5.10 13.99
N ARG A 189 -18.58 -5.88 12.91
CA ARG A 189 -17.53 -6.09 11.88
C ARG A 189 -17.44 -4.92 10.91
N ARG A 190 -16.83 -3.79 11.28
CA ARG A 190 -16.58 -2.71 10.31
C ARG A 190 -15.61 -3.23 9.24
N LEU A 191 -15.80 -2.82 7.99
CA LEU A 191 -14.81 -3.03 6.92
C LEU A 191 -13.91 -1.80 6.89
N MET A 192 -12.60 -2.01 6.90
CA MET A 192 -11.58 -0.97 6.70
C MET A 192 -10.81 -1.28 5.42
N LEU A 193 -10.27 -0.25 4.77
CA LEU A 193 -9.37 -0.41 3.62
C LEU A 193 -7.94 -0.07 4.00
N THR A 194 -6.99 -0.84 3.47
CA THR A 194 -5.56 -0.55 3.58
C THR A 194 -4.84 -0.84 2.27
N GLY A 195 -3.61 -0.39 2.21
CA GLY A 195 -2.70 -0.66 1.11
C GLY A 195 -1.42 0.13 1.26
N HIS A 196 -0.38 -0.36 0.59
CA HIS A 196 0.91 0.28 0.49
C HIS A 196 1.12 0.85 -0.92
N SER A 197 1.85 1.96 -1.05
CA SER A 197 2.18 2.52 -2.37
C SER A 197 0.94 2.85 -3.21
N LEU A 198 0.86 2.37 -4.46
CA LEU A 198 -0.34 2.44 -5.31
C LEU A 198 -1.58 1.86 -4.60
N GLY A 199 -1.44 0.75 -3.89
CA GLY A 199 -2.50 0.14 -3.08
C GLY A 199 -3.08 1.10 -2.05
N GLY A 200 -2.23 1.93 -1.43
CA GLY A 200 -2.67 2.98 -0.51
C GLY A 200 -3.44 4.12 -1.19
N GLY A 201 -3.10 4.44 -2.45
CA GLY A 201 -3.89 5.36 -3.28
C GLY A 201 -5.27 4.80 -3.62
N LEU A 202 -5.33 3.51 -4.02
CA LEU A 202 -6.58 2.80 -4.29
C LEU A 202 -7.48 2.74 -3.05
N ALA A 203 -6.90 2.45 -1.89
CA ALA A 203 -7.62 2.42 -0.61
C ALA A 203 -8.22 3.78 -0.25
N GLN A 204 -7.49 4.88 -0.43
CA GLN A 204 -8.01 6.24 -0.21
C GLN A 204 -9.24 6.52 -1.09
N TYR A 205 -9.15 6.22 -2.39
CA TYR A 205 -10.25 6.43 -3.32
C TYR A 205 -11.47 5.57 -2.98
N ALA A 206 -11.29 4.25 -2.90
CA ALA A 206 -12.38 3.32 -2.63
C ALA A 206 -13.02 3.59 -1.26
N GLY A 207 -12.22 3.99 -0.28
CA GLY A 207 -12.70 4.33 1.06
C GLY A 207 -13.59 5.55 1.04
N LEU A 208 -13.15 6.63 0.38
CA LEU A 208 -13.94 7.85 0.23
C LEU A 208 -15.23 7.62 -0.56
N MET A 209 -15.18 6.83 -1.64
CA MET A 209 -16.38 6.49 -2.43
C MET A 209 -17.43 5.75 -1.59
N ASN A 210 -16.98 4.92 -0.65
CA ASN A 210 -17.84 4.02 0.13
C ASN A 210 -18.10 4.44 1.57
N GLY A 211 -17.52 5.56 2.03
CA GLY A 211 -17.60 5.98 3.43
C GLY A 211 -16.95 4.99 4.39
N LEU A 212 -15.89 4.30 3.95
CA LEU A 212 -15.14 3.33 4.76
C LEU A 212 -13.88 3.98 5.33
N ASP A 213 -13.48 3.57 6.53
CA ASP A 213 -12.23 3.99 7.14
C ASP A 213 -11.04 3.48 6.32
N VAL A 214 -9.98 4.29 6.25
CA VAL A 214 -8.76 3.99 5.48
C VAL A 214 -7.53 4.20 6.35
N LEU A 215 -6.66 3.19 6.34
CA LEU A 215 -5.31 3.30 6.89
C LEU A 215 -4.30 2.91 5.81
N ALA A 216 -3.60 3.88 5.24
CA ALA A 216 -2.69 3.66 4.11
C ALA A 216 -1.22 3.90 4.49
N PHE A 217 -0.31 3.18 3.83
CA PHE A 217 1.12 3.28 4.09
C PHE A 217 1.88 3.72 2.86
N SER A 218 2.66 4.78 2.99
CA SER A 218 3.39 5.39 1.90
C SER A 218 2.55 5.54 0.62
N PRO A 219 1.31 6.05 0.72
CA PRO A 219 0.38 5.92 -0.38
C PRO A 219 0.76 6.81 -1.56
N ALA A 220 0.45 6.34 -2.77
CA ALA A 220 0.42 7.21 -3.94
C ALA A 220 -0.61 8.33 -3.74
N ALA A 221 -0.24 9.56 -4.10
CA ALA A 221 -1.15 10.68 -4.08
C ALA A 221 -2.27 10.51 -5.13
N LEU A 222 -3.48 10.95 -4.82
CA LEU A 222 -4.59 10.92 -5.77
C LEU A 222 -4.39 12.02 -6.82
N GLY A 223 -4.46 11.66 -8.11
CA GLY A 223 -4.33 12.60 -9.21
C GLY A 223 -5.54 13.52 -9.38
N ARG A 224 -5.40 14.59 -10.17
CA ARG A 224 -6.43 15.61 -10.40
C ARG A 224 -7.78 15.02 -10.83
N GLY A 225 -7.80 14.06 -11.75
CA GLY A 225 -9.06 13.47 -12.24
C GLY A 225 -9.82 12.70 -11.16
N VAL A 226 -9.10 11.99 -10.29
CA VAL A 226 -9.69 11.29 -9.13
C VAL A 226 -10.21 12.29 -8.11
N LEU A 227 -9.43 13.33 -7.79
CA LEU A 227 -9.84 14.39 -6.87
C LEU A 227 -11.07 15.15 -7.37
N ALA A 228 -11.13 15.48 -8.66
CA ALA A 228 -12.28 16.14 -9.28
C ALA A 228 -13.55 15.28 -9.17
N LEU A 229 -13.48 13.98 -9.49
CA LEU A 229 -14.63 13.09 -9.31
C LEU A 229 -15.08 13.01 -7.84
N LEU A 230 -14.14 12.92 -6.89
CA LEU A 230 -14.46 12.88 -5.47
C LEU A 230 -15.12 14.19 -4.99
N ASP A 231 -14.72 15.33 -5.55
CA ASP A 231 -15.34 16.63 -5.30
C ASP A 231 -16.75 16.73 -5.91
N GLU A 232 -16.90 16.38 -7.18
CA GLU A 232 -18.17 16.36 -7.92
C GLU A 232 -19.22 15.45 -7.26
N THR A 233 -18.78 14.33 -6.67
CA THR A 233 -19.65 13.39 -5.94
C THR A 233 -19.83 13.75 -4.46
N GLY A 234 -19.30 14.90 -4.02
CA GLY A 234 -19.45 15.43 -2.67
C GLY A 234 -18.68 14.65 -1.59
N ARG A 235 -17.75 13.78 -1.98
CA ARG A 235 -16.94 13.00 -1.03
C ARG A 235 -15.91 13.85 -0.29
N LEU A 236 -15.55 15.02 -0.83
CA LEU A 236 -14.60 15.97 -0.22
C LEU A 236 -15.26 17.18 0.48
N ASN A 237 -16.59 17.31 0.45
CA ASN A 237 -17.32 18.47 0.97
C ASN A 237 -17.27 18.64 2.50
N ASP A 238 -16.89 17.59 3.22
CA ASP A 238 -16.66 17.64 4.67
C ASP A 238 -15.19 17.31 4.98
N PRO A 239 -14.31 18.32 4.99
CA PRO A 239 -12.90 18.13 5.31
C PRO A 239 -12.65 17.48 6.66
N ALA A 240 -13.50 17.75 7.66
CA ALA A 240 -13.34 17.18 8.99
C ALA A 240 -13.64 15.68 9.00
N ARG A 241 -14.67 15.24 8.27
CA ARG A 241 -14.94 13.82 8.03
C ARG A 241 -13.79 13.16 7.28
N VAL A 242 -13.33 13.74 6.17
CA VAL A 242 -12.23 13.16 5.36
C VAL A 242 -10.97 12.94 6.20
N ARG A 243 -10.59 13.92 7.03
CA ARG A 243 -9.42 13.81 7.95
C ARG A 243 -9.56 12.74 9.02
N ARG A 244 -10.79 12.42 9.46
CA ARG A 244 -11.03 11.32 10.41
C ARG A 244 -11.10 9.95 9.73
N GLN A 245 -11.66 9.93 8.53
CA GLN A 245 -11.90 8.71 7.75
C GLN A 245 -10.60 8.17 7.14
N VAL A 246 -9.72 9.05 6.68
CA VAL A 246 -8.48 8.66 5.99
C VAL A 246 -7.27 9.06 6.84
N ARG A 247 -6.47 8.07 7.21
CA ARG A 247 -5.16 8.26 7.83
C ARG A 247 -4.09 7.56 7.01
N SER A 248 -2.97 8.23 6.83
CA SER A 248 -1.83 7.73 6.08
C SER A 248 -0.53 7.91 6.85
N VAL A 249 0.37 6.94 6.77
CA VAL A 249 1.70 7.00 7.39
C VAL A 249 2.77 6.77 6.33
N ALA A 250 3.79 7.62 6.27
CA ALA A 250 4.93 7.45 5.38
C ALA A 250 6.22 7.87 6.09
N LEU A 251 7.37 7.52 5.51
CA LEU A 251 8.66 8.00 5.98
C LEU A 251 9.06 9.30 5.29
N SER A 252 9.81 10.11 6.01
CA SER A 252 10.45 11.31 5.48
C SER A 252 11.45 10.92 4.41
N GLY A 253 11.37 11.58 3.26
CA GLY A 253 12.16 11.24 2.07
C GLY A 253 11.57 10.13 1.20
N ASP A 254 10.43 9.53 1.58
CA ASP A 254 9.68 8.65 0.66
C ASP A 254 9.12 9.51 -0.51
N PRO A 255 9.50 9.21 -1.76
CA PRO A 255 9.04 9.98 -2.90
C PRO A 255 7.56 9.72 -3.22
N VAL A 256 7.00 8.54 -2.91
CA VAL A 256 5.70 8.09 -3.44
C VAL A 256 4.53 9.02 -3.09
N PRO A 257 4.37 9.49 -1.84
CA PRO A 257 3.32 10.47 -1.48
C PRO A 257 3.48 11.85 -2.14
N THR A 258 4.64 12.11 -2.77
CA THR A 258 4.98 13.40 -3.38
C THR A 258 5.03 13.37 -4.90
N ILE A 259 4.98 12.18 -5.51
CA ILE A 259 4.96 12.02 -6.97
C ILE A 259 3.78 12.82 -7.52
N GLY A 260 4.08 13.76 -8.42
CA GLY A 260 3.10 14.57 -9.13
C GLY A 260 2.60 15.82 -8.40
N ASN A 261 2.94 16.08 -7.13
CA ASN A 261 2.31 17.17 -6.36
C ASN A 261 2.55 18.57 -6.98
N ALA A 262 3.75 18.79 -7.54
CA ALA A 262 4.10 20.08 -8.14
C ALA A 262 3.43 20.34 -9.49
N TRP A 263 3.35 19.33 -10.36
CA TRP A 263 2.94 19.49 -11.76
C TRP A 263 1.53 18.98 -12.06
N LEU A 264 1.06 18.00 -11.29
CA LEU A 264 -0.10 17.17 -11.61
C LEU A 264 -1.30 17.40 -10.68
N GLN A 265 -1.17 18.36 -9.76
CA GLN A 265 -2.21 18.69 -8.78
C GLN A 265 -2.66 17.48 -7.94
N SER A 266 -1.76 16.52 -7.72
CA SER A 266 -2.05 15.36 -6.89
C SER A 266 -1.98 15.69 -5.40
N SER A 267 -2.74 14.94 -4.60
CA SER A 267 -2.76 15.13 -3.15
C SER A 267 -3.03 13.81 -2.42
N VAL A 268 -2.35 13.62 -1.30
CA VAL A 268 -2.78 12.65 -0.27
C VAL A 268 -3.91 13.30 0.52
N VAL A 269 -5.01 12.56 0.64
CA VAL A 269 -6.24 13.03 1.32
C VAL A 269 -6.24 12.59 2.79
N GLY A 270 -6.91 13.36 3.65
CA GLY A 270 -7.01 13.05 5.07
C GLY A 270 -5.82 13.48 5.92
N GLU A 271 -5.59 12.76 7.03
CA GLU A 271 -4.44 12.96 7.91
C GLU A 271 -3.21 12.20 7.40
N HIS A 272 -2.09 12.88 7.19
CA HIS A 272 -0.85 12.29 6.71
C HIS A 272 0.32 12.49 7.69
N LEU A 273 0.83 11.41 8.26
CA LEU A 273 1.97 11.40 9.18
C LEU A 273 3.26 11.05 8.42
N ARG A 274 4.20 12.00 8.34
CA ARG A 274 5.53 11.79 7.77
C ARG A 274 6.56 11.59 8.89
N LEU A 275 6.77 10.34 9.24
CA LEU A 275 7.69 9.96 10.31
C LEU A 275 9.15 10.21 9.87
N PRO A 276 10.03 10.71 10.74
CA PRO A 276 11.46 10.70 10.46
C PRO A 276 11.98 9.25 10.41
N LEU A 277 13.11 9.02 9.77
CA LEU A 277 13.79 7.73 9.87
C LEU A 277 14.24 7.53 11.32
N ALA A 278 13.93 6.36 11.90
CA ALA A 278 14.45 5.97 13.21
C ALA A 278 15.98 5.89 13.18
N PRO A 279 16.69 6.42 14.20
CA PRO A 279 18.15 6.60 14.16
C PRO A 279 18.92 5.28 14.18
N ASP A 280 18.39 4.26 14.86
CA ASP A 280 19.05 2.97 15.06
C ASP A 280 18.85 1.98 13.92
N LEU A 281 18.06 2.35 12.90
CA LEU A 281 17.81 1.52 11.75
C LEU A 281 18.70 1.94 10.57
N PRO A 282 19.32 0.96 9.86
CA PRO A 282 20.18 1.26 8.75
C PRO A 282 19.40 1.97 7.64
N ARG A 283 19.95 3.09 7.18
CA ARG A 283 19.43 3.77 6.00
C ARG A 283 19.67 2.88 4.79
N SER A 284 18.60 2.53 4.12
CA SER A 284 18.68 1.86 2.83
C SER A 284 19.12 2.85 1.72
N ARG A 285 19.81 2.32 0.70
CA ARG A 285 20.35 3.14 -0.40
C ARG A 285 19.24 3.38 -1.44
N TYR A 286 18.67 4.59 -1.44
CA TYR A 286 17.67 5.17 -2.37
C TYR A 286 16.38 4.34 -2.62
N ALA A 287 15.23 5.03 -2.66
CA ALA A 287 13.87 4.47 -2.88
C ALA A 287 13.38 3.41 -1.88
N SER A 288 14.20 3.01 -0.91
CA SER A 288 13.95 1.86 -0.02
C SER A 288 13.38 2.25 1.33
N SER A 289 13.40 3.54 1.71
CA SER A 289 12.55 4.06 2.80
C SER A 289 11.06 3.77 2.55
N HIS A 290 10.66 3.67 1.28
CA HIS A 290 9.32 3.30 0.88
C HIS A 290 8.90 1.92 1.40
N GLY A 291 9.78 0.92 1.29
CA GLY A 291 9.55 -0.45 1.80
C GLY A 291 9.79 -0.61 3.29
N GLN A 292 10.65 0.23 3.89
CA GLN A 292 11.03 0.14 5.30
C GLN A 292 10.04 0.79 6.27
N ILE A 293 8.81 1.09 5.85
CA ILE A 293 7.82 1.75 6.70
C ILE A 293 7.55 0.95 7.99
N TYR A 294 7.46 -0.39 7.91
CA TYR A 294 7.18 -1.25 9.06
C TYR A 294 8.25 -1.17 10.15
N PRO A 295 9.55 -1.46 9.89
CA PRO A 295 10.57 -1.42 10.94
C PRO A 295 10.73 -0.02 11.55
N HIS A 296 10.62 1.04 10.75
CA HIS A 296 10.68 2.42 11.28
C HIS A 296 9.46 2.78 12.12
N LEU A 297 8.26 2.40 11.70
CA LEU A 297 7.04 2.58 12.48
C LEU A 297 7.11 1.83 13.82
N LEU A 298 7.55 0.57 13.78
CA LEU A 298 7.76 -0.25 14.97
C LEU A 298 8.76 0.39 15.94
N ALA A 299 9.90 0.88 15.44
CA ALA A 299 10.90 1.56 16.28
C ALA A 299 10.32 2.80 16.99
N HIS A 300 9.56 3.65 16.29
CA HIS A 300 8.92 4.82 16.88
C HIS A 300 7.86 4.47 17.93
N LEU A 301 7.11 3.39 17.72
CA LEU A 301 6.12 2.90 18.67
C LEU A 301 6.78 2.24 19.89
N ARG A 302 7.85 1.45 19.69
CA ARG A 302 8.61 0.80 20.77
C ARG A 302 9.33 1.76 21.69
N ALA A 303 9.66 2.96 21.23
CA ALA A 303 10.14 4.04 22.11
C ALA A 303 9.13 4.37 23.23
N ARG A 304 7.83 4.07 23.04
CA ARG A 304 6.77 4.24 24.03
C ARG A 304 6.29 2.90 24.62
N TRP A 305 6.23 1.85 23.82
CA TRP A 305 5.76 0.52 24.22
C TRP A 305 6.79 -0.55 23.81
N PRO A 306 7.84 -0.77 24.63
CA PRO A 306 8.98 -1.62 24.27
C PRO A 306 8.59 -3.05 23.88
N ASP A 307 7.52 -3.57 24.47
CA ASP A 307 7.06 -4.96 24.30
C ASP A 307 6.20 -5.19 23.06
N LEU A 308 6.02 -4.17 22.19
CA LEU A 308 5.26 -4.34 20.95
C LEU A 308 5.88 -5.45 20.08
N PRO A 309 5.04 -6.25 19.42
CA PRO A 309 5.49 -7.46 18.74
C PRO A 309 6.12 -7.13 17.36
N ASP A 310 7.03 -7.99 16.89
CA ASP A 310 7.91 -7.73 15.73
C ASP A 310 7.91 -8.88 14.73
N ALA A 311 7.19 -8.66 13.63
CA ALA A 311 7.02 -9.65 12.58
C ALA A 311 8.31 -9.91 11.79
N VAL A 312 9.22 -8.93 11.70
CA VAL A 312 10.51 -9.12 11.01
C VAL A 312 11.42 -10.02 11.85
N ARG A 313 11.46 -9.80 13.17
CA ARG A 313 12.25 -10.65 14.07
C ARG A 313 11.73 -12.09 14.08
N GLU A 314 10.42 -12.29 14.10
CA GLU A 314 9.78 -13.61 14.03
C GLU A 314 10.13 -14.35 12.73
N GLN A 315 10.07 -13.64 11.60
CA GLN A 315 10.47 -14.18 10.29
C GLN A 315 11.92 -14.68 10.29
N ALA A 316 12.84 -13.92 10.89
CA ALA A 316 14.25 -14.31 10.98
C ALA A 316 14.50 -15.55 11.88
N GLN A 317 13.56 -15.87 12.77
CA GLN A 317 13.65 -17.03 13.67
C GLN A 317 12.99 -18.28 13.10
N THR A 318 12.17 -18.14 12.06
CA THR A 318 11.49 -19.26 11.43
C THR A 318 12.48 -20.00 10.53
N PRO A 319 12.80 -21.29 10.80
CA PRO A 319 13.68 -22.04 9.92
C PRO A 319 13.07 -22.07 8.52
N THR A 320 13.85 -21.66 7.51
CA THR A 320 13.45 -21.83 6.12
C THR A 320 13.12 -23.31 5.91
N PRO A 321 11.96 -23.65 5.29
CA PRO A 321 11.68 -25.02 4.91
C PRO A 321 12.89 -25.55 4.17
N ASP A 322 13.41 -26.66 4.66
CA ASP A 322 14.69 -27.22 4.30
C ASP A 322 14.87 -27.21 2.76
N GLU A 323 15.89 -26.51 2.26
CA GLU A 323 16.21 -26.43 0.82
C GLU A 323 16.46 -27.83 0.20
N THR A 324 16.56 -28.85 1.05
CA THR A 324 16.69 -30.29 0.75
C THR A 324 15.43 -30.92 0.16
N ALA A 325 14.26 -30.27 0.24
CA ALA A 325 13.03 -30.75 -0.38
C ALA A 325 12.76 -30.13 -1.78
N ARG A 326 13.73 -29.44 -2.38
CA ARG A 326 13.67 -29.20 -3.83
C ARG A 326 13.86 -30.55 -4.51
N PRO A 327 12.86 -31.09 -5.23
CA PRO A 327 13.11 -32.27 -6.06
C PRO A 327 14.29 -31.95 -6.96
N ASP A 328 15.24 -32.87 -7.06
CA ASP A 328 16.36 -32.73 -8.00
C ASP A 328 15.79 -32.28 -9.35
N PRO A 329 16.42 -31.27 -10.00
CA PRO A 329 16.00 -30.88 -11.33
C PRO A 329 15.92 -32.15 -12.18
N PRO A 330 14.84 -32.33 -12.98
CA PRO A 330 14.69 -33.55 -13.79
C PRO A 330 16.00 -33.79 -14.51
N GLY A 331 16.62 -34.93 -14.21
CA GLY A 331 17.98 -35.24 -14.65
C GLY A 331 18.08 -34.93 -16.14
N THR A 332 19.13 -34.19 -16.52
CA THR A 332 19.43 -33.93 -17.93
C THR A 332 19.30 -35.26 -18.67
N PRO A 333 18.44 -35.36 -19.70
CA PRO A 333 18.31 -36.61 -20.43
C PRO A 333 19.69 -37.01 -20.94
N ASP A 334 20.07 -38.27 -20.69
CA ASP A 334 21.36 -38.80 -21.12
C ASP A 334 21.55 -38.47 -22.62
N PRO A 335 22.75 -37.98 -23.01
CA PRO A 335 23.04 -37.74 -24.40
C PRO A 335 22.81 -39.04 -25.17
N ALA A 336 22.00 -38.96 -26.24
CA ALA A 336 21.75 -40.09 -27.11
C ALA A 336 23.08 -40.70 -27.56
N PRO A 337 23.22 -42.03 -27.54
CA PRO A 337 24.45 -42.68 -27.96
C PRO A 337 24.78 -42.28 -29.40
N PRO A 338 26.07 -42.06 -29.72
CA PRO A 338 26.45 -41.65 -31.07
C PRO A 338 26.08 -42.74 -32.07
N ASP A 339 25.36 -42.35 -33.11
CA ASP A 339 25.05 -43.21 -34.24
C ASP A 339 26.35 -43.75 -34.83
N THR A 340 26.49 -45.08 -34.81
CA THR A 340 27.64 -45.78 -35.36
C THR A 340 27.38 -46.05 -36.84
N PRO A 341 28.29 -45.67 -37.77
CA PRO A 341 28.12 -45.91 -39.20
C PRO A 341 28.30 -47.37 -39.62
#